data_AF-A0A2P4PY68-F1
#
_entry.id   AF-A0A2P4PY68-F1
#
_cell.length_a   1.000
_cell.length_b   1.000
_cell.length_c   1.000
_cell.angle_alpha   90.00
_cell.angle_beta   90.00
_cell.angle_gamma   90.00
#
_symmetry.space_group_name_H-M   'P 1'
#
loop_
_entity.id
_entity.type
_entity.pdbx_description
1 polymer ?
#
loop_
_entity_poly.entity_id
_entity_poly.type
_entity_poly.pdbx_seq_one_letter_code
_entity_poly.pdbx_strand_id
1 'polypeptide(L)'
;MIFKPESKIKELKKSRKDIDAENIKHDIDIYEFKKLKPNEIKKLNSEQLNEYLRRKLKDTKNINKHVNTITVNQEVGGSNFLDLTRDDLLSIKIPLRPIKDIEKVINKIKREQSDTSDISNLKSSIEYIKDKLKDIYELIARY
;
A
#
# COMPACT_ATOMS: atom_id res chain seq x y z
N MET A 1 -13.23 -10.46 15.07
CA MET A 1 -14.12 -9.48 14.37
C MET A 1 -13.45 -9.11 13.06
N ILE A 2 -13.93 -9.67 11.96
CA ILE A 2 -13.35 -9.51 10.62
C ILE A 2 -13.76 -8.13 10.10
N PHE A 3 -12.80 -7.25 9.88
CA PHE A 3 -13.05 -6.00 9.17
C PHE A 3 -13.39 -6.37 7.73
N LYS A 4 -14.70 -6.43 7.42
CA LYS A 4 -15.20 -6.66 6.07
C LYS A 4 -15.28 -5.29 5.38
N PRO A 5 -14.35 -4.96 4.45
CA PRO A 5 -14.36 -3.66 3.77
C PRO A 5 -15.70 -3.40 3.06
N GLU A 6 -16.37 -4.45 2.59
CA GLU A 6 -17.69 -4.41 1.95
C GLU A 6 -18.79 -3.75 2.81
N SER A 7 -18.78 -3.98 4.13
CA SER A 7 -19.78 -3.41 5.03
C SER A 7 -19.62 -1.90 5.20
N LYS A 8 -18.37 -1.41 5.24
CA LYS A 8 -18.08 0.03 5.38
C LYS A 8 -18.29 0.78 4.07
N ILE A 9 -18.05 0.12 2.93
CA ILE A 9 -18.37 0.63 1.59
C ILE A 9 -19.89 0.83 1.43
N LYS A 10 -20.70 -0.09 1.96
CA LYS A 10 -22.17 -0.01 1.89
C LYS A 10 -22.73 1.13 2.75
N GLU A 11 -22.14 1.39 3.92
CA GLU A 11 -22.48 2.56 4.75
C GLU A 11 -22.08 3.89 4.08
N LEU A 12 -20.86 3.98 3.54
CA LEU A 12 -20.38 5.20 2.87
C LEU A 12 -21.19 5.55 1.62
N LYS A 13 -21.65 4.55 0.86
CA LYS A 13 -22.57 4.73 -0.28
C LYS A 13 -23.98 5.18 0.14
N LYS A 14 -24.44 4.79 1.33
CA LYS A 14 -25.80 5.09 1.81
C LYS A 14 -25.94 6.51 2.38
N SER A 15 -24.87 7.08 2.94
CA SER A 15 -24.89 8.40 3.60
C SER A 15 -24.66 9.60 2.67
N ARG A 16 -24.38 9.43 1.37
CA ARG A 16 -24.07 10.55 0.46
C ARG A 16 -24.80 10.36 -0.87
N LYS A 17 -26.01 10.89 -0.97
CA LYS A 17 -26.92 10.74 -2.12
C LYS A 17 -26.60 11.66 -3.30
N ASP A 18 -25.67 12.61 -3.17
CA ASP A 18 -25.61 13.77 -4.10
C ASP A 18 -24.23 14.01 -4.75
N ILE A 19 -23.36 12.99 -4.86
CA ILE A 19 -22.04 13.14 -5.51
C ILE A 19 -21.96 12.16 -6.67
N ASP A 20 -21.68 12.68 -7.88
CA ASP A 20 -21.51 11.91 -9.11
C ASP A 20 -20.67 10.65 -8.88
N ALA A 21 -21.21 9.50 -9.28
CA ALA A 21 -20.62 8.17 -9.03
C ALA A 21 -19.16 8.04 -9.54
N GLU A 22 -18.78 8.86 -10.51
CA GLU A 22 -17.44 8.94 -11.08
C GLU A 22 -16.41 9.56 -10.10
N ASN A 23 -16.81 10.57 -9.33
CA ASN A 23 -15.99 11.15 -8.27
C ASN A 23 -15.81 10.18 -7.10
N ILE A 24 -16.85 9.40 -6.77
CA ILE A 24 -16.79 8.37 -5.72
C ILE A 24 -15.83 7.24 -6.11
N LYS A 25 -15.84 6.81 -7.38
CA LYS A 25 -14.93 5.77 -7.88
C LYS A 25 -13.48 6.27 -7.85
N HIS A 26 -13.23 7.49 -8.32
CA HIS A 26 -11.91 8.11 -8.30
C HIS A 26 -11.37 8.27 -6.86
N ASP A 27 -12.21 8.67 -5.90
CA ASP A 27 -11.83 8.79 -4.50
C ASP A 27 -11.55 7.43 -3.83
N ILE A 28 -12.33 6.39 -4.16
CA ILE A 28 -12.09 5.02 -3.68
C ILE A 28 -10.79 4.46 -4.26
N ASP A 29 -10.57 4.61 -5.57
CA ASP A 29 -9.35 4.16 -6.25
C ASP A 29 -8.12 4.88 -5.68
N ILE A 30 -8.21 6.18 -5.39
CA ILE A 30 -7.14 6.92 -4.68
C ILE A 30 -6.87 6.33 -3.29
N TYR A 31 -7.92 5.95 -2.56
CA TYR A 31 -7.80 5.43 -1.20
C TYR A 31 -7.22 4.01 -1.16
N GLU A 32 -7.59 3.16 -2.12
CA GLU A 32 -7.08 1.79 -2.26
C GLU A 32 -5.64 1.78 -2.79
N PHE A 33 -5.32 2.58 -3.81
CA PHE A 33 -3.94 2.70 -4.31
C PHE A 33 -2.99 3.36 -3.29
N LYS A 34 -3.47 4.31 -2.46
CA LYS A 34 -2.65 4.87 -1.37
C LYS A 34 -2.19 3.82 -0.35
N LYS A 35 -2.87 2.67 -0.26
CA LYS A 35 -2.69 1.64 0.77
C LYS A 35 -2.00 0.36 0.31
N LEU A 36 -1.58 0.25 -0.96
CA LEU A 36 -0.91 -0.97 -1.43
C LEU A 36 0.26 -1.31 -0.51
N LYS A 37 0.21 -2.52 0.05
CA LYS A 37 1.29 -3.05 0.89
C LYS A 37 2.50 -3.34 0.02
N PRO A 38 3.71 -3.39 0.60
CA PRO A 38 4.93 -3.63 -0.18
C PRO A 38 4.91 -4.96 -0.94
N ASN A 39 4.31 -6.02 -0.38
CA ASN A 39 4.13 -7.30 -1.07
C ASN A 39 3.16 -7.21 -2.27
N GLU A 40 2.22 -6.27 -2.27
CA GLU A 40 1.33 -6.02 -3.39
C GLU A 40 2.04 -5.18 -4.44
N ILE A 41 2.83 -4.19 -4.02
CA ILE A 41 3.70 -3.40 -4.90
C ILE A 41 4.68 -4.30 -5.65
N LYS A 42 5.28 -5.30 -4.99
CA LYS A 42 6.17 -6.28 -5.64
C LYS A 42 5.54 -7.04 -6.81
N LYS A 43 4.20 -7.16 -6.84
CA LYS A 43 3.47 -7.89 -7.90
C LYS A 43 3.08 -7.00 -9.08
N LEU A 44 3.29 -5.68 -8.98
CA LEU A 44 2.93 -4.77 -10.06
C LEU A 44 3.88 -4.95 -11.24
N ASN A 45 3.32 -5.05 -12.44
CA ASN A 45 4.10 -4.90 -13.66
C ASN A 45 4.51 -3.42 -13.85
N SER A 46 5.29 -3.14 -14.90
CA SER A 46 5.79 -1.79 -15.20
C SER A 46 4.67 -0.74 -15.38
N GLU A 47 3.59 -1.09 -16.07
CA GLU A 47 2.46 -0.20 -16.32
C GLU A 47 1.68 0.12 -15.03
N GLN A 48 1.35 -0.91 -14.25
CA GLN A 48 0.68 -0.77 -12.96
C GLN A 48 1.54 0.00 -11.95
N LEU A 49 2.86 -0.22 -11.97
CA LEU A 49 3.79 0.54 -11.15
C LEU A 49 3.83 2.01 -11.59
N ASN A 50 3.80 2.30 -12.90
CA ASN A 50 3.77 3.67 -13.41
C ASN A 50 2.56 4.43 -12.85
N GLU A 51 1.37 3.83 -12.97
CA GLU A 51 0.12 4.41 -12.49
C GLU A 51 0.17 4.63 -10.97
N TYR A 52 0.62 3.62 -10.21
CA TYR A 52 0.80 3.72 -8.77
C TYR A 52 1.72 4.89 -8.39
N LEU A 53 2.90 4.98 -9.00
CA LEU A 53 3.88 6.02 -8.69
C LEU A 53 3.38 7.41 -9.08
N ARG A 54 2.75 7.57 -10.26
CA ARG A 54 2.15 8.86 -10.68
C ARG A 54 1.11 9.36 -9.70
N ARG A 55 0.30 8.46 -9.13
CA ARG A 55 -0.71 8.78 -8.12
C ARG A 55 -0.09 9.08 -6.76
N LYS A 56 0.82 8.22 -6.28
CA LYS A 56 1.48 8.38 -4.98
C LYS A 56 2.35 9.64 -4.92
N LEU A 57 2.92 10.04 -6.06
CA LEU A 57 3.86 11.16 -6.20
C LEU A 57 3.24 12.38 -6.89
N LYS A 58 1.91 12.45 -7.00
CA LYS A 58 1.19 13.54 -7.68
C LYS A 58 1.64 14.92 -7.20
N ASP A 59 1.86 15.06 -5.90
CA ASP A 59 2.29 16.32 -5.26
C ASP A 59 3.82 16.52 -5.30
N THR A 60 4.59 15.53 -5.74
CA THR A 60 6.05 15.55 -5.82
C THR A 60 6.53 15.73 -7.27
N LYS A 61 6.39 16.97 -7.79
CA LYS A 61 6.71 17.33 -9.18
C LYS A 61 8.09 16.85 -9.67
N ASN A 62 9.09 16.80 -8.79
CA ASN A 62 10.45 16.41 -9.16
C ASN A 62 10.60 14.93 -9.51
N ILE A 63 9.83 14.03 -8.89
CA ILE A 63 9.93 12.59 -9.15
C ILE A 63 8.98 12.19 -10.28
N ASN A 64 7.78 12.78 -10.33
CA ASN A 64 6.73 12.41 -11.29
C ASN A 64 7.23 12.45 -12.75
N LYS A 65 8.07 13.43 -13.10
CA LYS A 65 8.67 13.54 -14.44
C LYS A 65 9.61 12.38 -14.80
N HIS A 66 10.13 11.65 -13.82
CA HIS A 66 11.07 10.55 -14.00
C HIS A 66 10.40 9.16 -13.91
N VAL A 67 9.12 9.09 -13.56
CA VAL A 67 8.41 7.81 -13.42
C VAL A 67 8.41 7.01 -14.72
N ASN A 68 8.18 7.66 -15.87
CA ASN A 68 8.24 6.99 -17.17
C ASN A 68 9.66 6.50 -17.50
N THR A 69 10.71 7.24 -17.12
CA THR A 69 12.09 6.78 -17.32
C THR A 69 12.31 5.46 -16.60
N ILE A 70 11.81 5.32 -15.37
CA ILE A 70 11.97 4.10 -14.58
C ILE A 70 11.09 2.97 -15.12
N THR A 71 9.79 3.19 -15.26
CA THR A 71 8.86 2.08 -15.52
C THR A 71 8.67 1.78 -17.00
N VAL A 72 8.73 2.78 -17.89
CA VAL A 72 8.49 2.59 -19.32
C VAL A 72 9.81 2.36 -20.05
N ASN A 73 10.78 3.27 -19.89
CA ASN A 73 12.02 3.19 -20.66
C ASN A 73 12.98 2.11 -20.16
N GLN A 74 12.88 1.74 -18.88
CA GLN A 74 13.72 0.70 -18.26
C GLN A 74 12.90 -0.52 -17.87
N GLU A 75 11.61 -0.54 -18.18
CA GLU A 75 10.70 -1.66 -17.96
C GLU A 75 10.70 -2.18 -16.50
N VAL A 76 10.99 -1.31 -15.54
CA VAL A 76 11.09 -1.68 -14.13
C VAL A 76 9.69 -1.99 -13.58
N GLY A 77 9.50 -3.23 -13.14
CA GLY A 77 8.34 -3.67 -12.36
C GLY A 77 8.52 -3.46 -10.87
N GLY A 78 7.46 -3.70 -10.10
CA GLY A 78 7.41 -3.39 -8.68
C GLY A 78 8.39 -4.17 -7.79
N SER A 79 8.76 -5.40 -8.16
CA SER A 79 9.80 -6.17 -7.48
C SER A 79 11.14 -5.43 -7.54
N ASN A 80 11.56 -5.08 -8.75
CA ASN A 80 12.86 -4.48 -9.04
C ASN A 80 12.89 -3.03 -8.55
N PHE A 81 11.76 -2.32 -8.61
CA PHE A 81 11.65 -0.94 -8.12
C PHE A 81 12.05 -0.80 -6.64
N LEU A 82 11.62 -1.74 -5.80
CA LEU A 82 11.97 -1.69 -4.38
C LEU A 82 13.44 -2.00 -4.13
N ASP A 83 14.12 -2.64 -5.06
CA ASP A 83 15.53 -3.02 -4.95
C ASP A 83 16.46 -2.06 -5.71
N LEU A 84 15.92 -1.03 -6.37
CA LEU A 84 16.70 0.00 -7.05
C LEU A 84 17.66 0.68 -6.09
N THR A 85 18.93 0.69 -6.48
CA THR A 85 19.99 1.39 -5.77
C THR A 85 20.18 2.80 -6.33
N ARG A 86 20.96 3.60 -5.59
CA ARG A 86 21.41 4.91 -6.05
C ARG A 86 22.17 4.82 -7.38
N ASP A 87 23.01 3.81 -7.52
CA ASP A 87 23.86 3.63 -8.70
C ASP A 87 23.05 3.22 -9.92
N ASP A 88 22.02 2.38 -9.73
CA ASP A 88 21.06 2.05 -10.80
C ASP A 88 20.38 3.33 -11.31
N LEU A 89 19.91 4.19 -10.40
CA LEU A 89 19.25 5.44 -10.77
C LEU A 89 20.19 6.45 -11.45
N LEU A 90 21.48 6.46 -11.07
CA LEU A 90 22.50 7.26 -11.75
C LEU A 90 22.76 6.73 -13.17
N SER A 91 22.83 5.40 -13.33
CA SER A 91 23.08 4.75 -14.63
C SER A 91 22.01 5.09 -15.67
N ILE A 92 20.76 5.27 -15.23
CA ILE A 92 19.62 5.67 -16.08
C ILE A 92 19.44 7.20 -16.14
N LYS A 93 20.47 7.97 -15.77
CA LYS A 93 20.59 9.42 -15.87
C LYS A 93 19.55 10.20 -15.05
N ILE A 94 19.07 9.65 -13.93
CA ILE A 94 18.25 10.43 -13.00
C ILE A 94 19.15 11.42 -12.24
N PRO A 95 18.78 12.72 -12.15
CA PRO A 95 19.57 13.69 -11.40
C PRO A 95 19.58 13.39 -9.89
N LEU A 96 20.68 13.75 -9.22
CA LEU A 96 20.91 13.47 -7.79
C LEU A 96 19.77 13.86 -6.84
N ARG A 97 19.12 15.00 -7.07
CA ARG A 97 18.02 15.47 -6.20
C ARG A 97 16.80 14.54 -6.28
N PRO A 98 16.22 14.26 -7.46
CA PRO A 98 15.21 13.22 -7.64
C PRO A 98 15.59 11.86 -7.08
N ILE A 99 16.86 11.43 -7.19
CA ILE A 99 17.32 10.15 -6.62
C ILE A 99 17.05 10.10 -5.12
N LYS A 100 17.46 11.13 -4.36
CA LYS A 100 17.22 11.19 -2.90
C LYS A 100 15.74 11.11 -2.55
N ASP A 101 14.88 11.70 -3.38
CA ASP A 101 13.45 11.68 -3.13
C ASP A 101 12.83 10.30 -3.45
N ILE A 102 13.34 9.60 -4.48
CA ILE A 102 12.97 8.20 -4.79
C ILE A 102 13.41 7.24 -3.68
N GLU A 103 14.64 7.38 -3.18
CA GLU A 103 15.13 6.57 -2.04
C GLU A 103 14.22 6.71 -0.81
N LYS A 104 13.77 7.93 -0.50
CA LYS A 104 12.81 8.16 0.59
C LYS A 104 11.49 7.43 0.37
N VAL A 105 10.99 7.39 -0.87
CA VAL A 105 9.75 6.70 -1.23
C VAL A 105 9.91 5.20 -1.08
N ILE A 106 10.99 4.62 -1.61
CA ILE A 106 11.29 3.19 -1.46
C ILE A 106 11.40 2.82 0.02
N ASN A 107 12.14 3.61 0.81
CA ASN A 107 12.30 3.37 2.24
C ASN A 107 10.99 3.51 3.02
N LYS A 108 10.15 4.50 2.66
CA LYS A 108 8.83 4.66 3.27
C LYS A 108 7.95 3.45 2.99
N ILE A 109 7.92 2.99 1.75
CA ILE A 109 7.18 1.77 1.36
C ILE A 109 7.70 0.57 2.16
N LYS A 110 9.03 0.36 2.23
CA LYS A 110 9.62 -0.74 3.00
C LYS A 110 9.32 -0.67 4.51
N ARG A 111 9.27 0.52 5.12
CA ARG A 111 8.89 0.68 6.54
C ARG A 111 7.41 0.43 6.80
N GLU A 112 6.52 0.83 5.89
CA GLU A 112 5.11 0.45 5.96
C GLU A 112 4.92 -1.09 5.92
N GLN A 113 5.93 -1.84 5.46
CA GLN A 113 5.97 -3.31 5.53
C GLN A 113 6.17 -3.85 6.95
N SER A 114 7.13 -3.28 7.71
CA SER A 114 7.49 -3.80 9.04
C SER A 114 6.33 -3.62 10.00
N ASP A 115 5.75 -2.42 10.01
CA ASP A 115 4.72 -2.02 10.96
C ASP A 115 3.43 -2.85 10.77
N THR A 116 3.12 -3.25 9.53
CA THR A 116 1.94 -4.09 9.25
C THR A 116 2.15 -5.56 9.59
N SER A 117 3.40 -6.05 9.58
CA SER A 117 3.72 -7.42 10.00
C SER A 117 3.57 -7.59 11.52
N ASP A 118 3.98 -6.58 12.29
CA ASP A 118 3.88 -6.59 13.74
C ASP A 118 2.43 -6.57 14.21
N ILE A 119 1.57 -5.75 13.56
CA ILE A 119 0.14 -5.69 13.85
C ILE A 119 -0.56 -7.03 13.53
N SER A 120 -0.17 -7.69 12.44
CA SER A 120 -0.70 -9.00 12.05
C SER A 120 -0.42 -10.04 13.13
N ASN A 121 0.82 -10.12 13.59
CA ASN A 121 1.24 -11.06 14.62
C ASN A 121 0.50 -10.81 15.94
N LEU A 122 0.40 -9.55 16.37
CA LEU A 122 -0.36 -9.18 17.56
C LEU A 122 -1.83 -9.59 17.47
N LYS A 123 -2.45 -9.45 16.30
CA LYS A 123 -3.85 -9.83 16.09
C LYS A 123 -4.05 -11.34 16.22
N SER A 124 -3.16 -12.14 15.61
CA SER A 124 -3.17 -13.60 15.76
C SER A 124 -3.00 -14.03 17.21
N SER A 125 -2.11 -13.39 17.97
CA SER A 125 -1.94 -13.65 19.41
C SER A 125 -3.20 -13.32 20.21
N ILE A 126 -3.88 -12.20 19.92
CA ILE A 126 -5.14 -11.84 20.58
C ILE A 126 -6.24 -12.86 20.29
N GLU A 127 -6.35 -13.34 19.05
CA GLU A 127 -7.36 -14.31 18.64
C GLU A 127 -7.14 -15.65 19.37
N TYR A 128 -5.88 -16.09 19.49
CA TYR A 128 -5.50 -17.27 20.27
C TYR A 128 -5.83 -17.12 21.77
N ILE A 129 -5.53 -15.97 22.37
CA ILE A 129 -5.85 -15.71 23.78
C ILE A 129 -7.37 -15.75 24.01
N LYS A 130 -8.16 -15.17 23.10
CA LYS A 130 -9.63 -15.20 23.20
C LYS A 130 -10.19 -16.62 23.16
N ASP A 131 -9.64 -17.46 22.30
CA ASP A 131 -10.01 -18.86 22.20
C ASP A 131 -9.74 -19.59 23.52
N LYS A 132 -8.55 -19.40 24.10
CA LYS A 132 -8.21 -20.00 25.41
C LYS A 132 -9.05 -19.50 26.57
N LEU A 133 -9.40 -18.21 26.58
CA LEU A 133 -10.32 -17.69 27.60
C LEU A 133 -11.71 -18.30 27.46
N LYS A 134 -12.19 -18.51 26.22
CA LYS A 134 -13.48 -19.15 25.97
C LYS A 134 -13.50 -20.59 26.48
N ASP A 135 -12.46 -21.38 26.21
CA ASP A 135 -12.31 -22.74 26.73
C ASP A 135 -12.43 -22.77 28.26
N ILE A 136 -11.78 -21.82 28.94
CA ILE A 136 -11.82 -21.70 30.41
C ILE A 136 -13.22 -21.37 30.92
N TYR A 137 -13.91 -20.41 30.29
CA TYR A 137 -15.28 -20.05 30.68
C TYR A 137 -16.26 -21.21 30.51
N GLU A 138 -16.14 -21.98 29.42
CA GLU A 138 -16.95 -23.18 29.21
C GLU A 138 -16.66 -24.27 30.24
N LEU A 139 -15.40 -24.40 30.69
CA LEU A 139 -15.02 -25.35 31.73
C LEU A 139 -15.61 -24.98 33.09
N ILE A 140 -15.57 -23.69 33.45
CA ILE A 140 -16.12 -23.18 34.72
C ILE A 140 -17.65 -23.31 34.73
N ALA A 141 -18.34 -23.05 33.61
CA ALA A 141 -19.80 -23.14 33.53
C ALA A 141 -20.37 -24.57 33.66
N ARG A 142 -19.50 -25.60 33.62
CA ARG A 142 -19.89 -27.02 33.78
C ARG A 142 -19.71 -27.53 35.22
N TYR A 143 -19.14 -26.72 36.11
CA TYR A 143 -19.02 -26.98 37.55
C TYR A 143 -19.97 -26.07 38.33
#